data_AF-A0A9Q1J182-F1
#
_entry.id   AF-A0A9Q1J182-F1
#
_cell.length_a   1.000
_cell.length_b   1.000
_cell.length_c   1.000
_cell.angle_alpha   90.00
_cell.angle_beta   90.00
_cell.angle_gamma   90.00
#
_symmetry.space_group_name_H-M   'P 1'
#
loop_
_entity.id
_entity.type
_entity.pdbx_description
1 polymer ?
#
loop_
_entity_poly.entity_id
_entity_poly.type
_entity_poly.pdbx_seq_one_letter_code
_entity_poly.pdbx_strand_id
1 'polypeptide(L)'
;MLDKITRTGGKIVGARQKSISQLYEKSTLNLAMRILEDASHPLFPEYTPLPPGRRLNVGKHFYSGLWSILEMQSQVKHNLHPESEAVINKLINIKLTASYTYLSLGMFFDRDDVALPSFSSYFLKCSVKERKQAESLLGYQNMRGGLILLQTIAKPSREDWKDGLDAMTFSLEYQKSLNQSLLELHHMANNHTDPHLCDFLEQHFLSDSHDAIKQLGDYVGSLTRLTSSAANGSMGEYLFDKHTL
;
A
#
# COMPACT_ATOMS: atom_id res chain seq x y z
N MET A 1 -17.12 -0.98 -70.90
CA MET A 1 -16.68 0.40 -70.60
C MET A 1 -15.90 0.30 -69.28
N LEU A 2 -14.58 0.10 -69.26
CA LEU A 2 -13.51 1.10 -69.57
C LEU A 2 -13.83 2.42 -68.86
N ASP A 3 -13.10 2.83 -67.82
CA ASP A 3 -11.74 3.38 -67.99
C ASP A 3 -10.69 3.08 -66.90
N LYS A 4 -9.44 3.06 -67.38
CA LYS A 4 -8.15 3.07 -66.67
C LYS A 4 -7.63 4.50 -66.52
N ILE A 5 -6.68 4.74 -65.59
CA ILE A 5 -5.45 5.59 -65.65
C ILE A 5 -4.90 5.70 -64.20
N THR A 6 -3.96 4.85 -63.75
CA THR A 6 -2.48 4.98 -63.64
C THR A 6 -1.87 6.02 -62.67
N ARG A 7 -1.20 5.49 -61.64
CA ARG A 7 0.07 5.86 -60.94
C ARG A 7 0.34 7.31 -60.50
N THR A 8 0.60 7.49 -59.20
CA THR A 8 1.86 8.06 -58.65
C THR A 8 2.03 7.64 -57.18
N GLY A 9 3.27 7.38 -56.77
CA GLY A 9 3.62 6.81 -55.47
C GLY A 9 3.70 7.83 -54.34
N GLY A 10 3.45 7.35 -53.12
CA GLY A 10 3.77 8.01 -51.86
C GLY A 10 4.01 6.95 -50.78
N LYS A 11 5.27 6.73 -50.41
CA LYS A 11 5.66 5.91 -49.26
C LYS A 11 5.19 6.61 -47.99
N ILE A 12 4.26 6.02 -47.24
CA ILE A 12 4.05 6.39 -45.83
C ILE A 12 4.90 5.42 -45.01
N VAL A 13 5.99 5.96 -44.47
CA VAL A 13 6.97 5.29 -43.62
C VAL A 13 6.29 4.79 -42.36
N GLY A 14 6.44 3.50 -42.07
CA GLY A 14 5.90 2.85 -40.89
C GLY A 14 6.46 3.45 -39.60
N ALA A 15 5.59 4.07 -38.80
CA ALA A 15 5.84 4.28 -37.39
C ALA A 15 5.80 2.90 -36.71
N ARG A 16 6.97 2.39 -36.31
CA ARG A 16 7.11 1.15 -35.52
C ARG A 16 6.35 1.32 -34.20
N GLN A 17 5.21 0.65 -34.08
CA GLN A 17 4.59 0.29 -32.80
C GLN A 17 5.68 -0.45 -31.98
N LYS A 18 6.23 0.18 -30.94
CA LYS A 18 7.09 -0.55 -29.99
C LYS A 18 6.19 -1.52 -29.24
N SER A 19 6.55 -2.80 -29.23
CA SER A 19 5.85 -3.83 -28.47
C SER A 19 5.78 -3.42 -27.00
N ILE A 20 4.63 -3.61 -26.35
CA ILE A 20 4.42 -3.32 -24.92
C ILE A 20 5.50 -4.00 -24.07
N SER A 21 5.95 -5.18 -24.49
CA SER A 21 7.09 -5.91 -23.92
C SER A 21 8.38 -5.08 -23.89
N GLN A 22 8.68 -4.33 -24.97
CA GLN A 22 9.88 -3.48 -25.06
C GLN A 22 9.79 -2.20 -24.21
N LEU A 23 8.57 -1.73 -23.94
CA LEU A 23 8.33 -0.60 -23.04
C LEU A 23 8.44 -1.04 -21.57
N TYR A 24 7.94 -2.23 -21.28
CA TYR A 24 8.05 -2.88 -19.97
C TYR A 24 9.50 -3.21 -19.61
N GLU A 25 10.26 -3.74 -20.56
CA GLU A 25 11.70 -4.02 -20.44
C GLU A 25 12.51 -2.74 -20.18
N LYS A 26 12.17 -1.62 -20.82
CA LYS A 26 12.82 -0.32 -20.56
C LYS A 26 12.46 0.29 -19.21
N SER A 27 11.21 0.13 -18.77
CA SER A 27 10.73 0.63 -17.48
C SER A 27 11.41 -0.09 -16.32
N THR A 28 11.43 -1.42 -16.37
CA THR A 28 12.05 -2.29 -15.37
C THR A 28 13.57 -2.11 -15.30
N LEU A 29 14.23 -1.95 -16.45
CA LEU A 29 15.65 -1.61 -16.48
C LEU A 29 15.96 -0.25 -15.84
N ASN A 30 15.15 0.77 -16.11
CA ASN A 30 15.36 2.09 -15.52
C ASN A 30 15.15 2.07 -14.00
N LEU A 31 14.23 1.24 -13.50
CA LEU A 31 14.02 1.05 -12.06
C LEU A 31 15.18 0.29 -11.42
N ALA A 32 15.67 -0.79 -12.05
CA ALA A 32 16.82 -1.55 -11.59
C ALA A 32 18.11 -0.71 -11.58
N MET A 33 18.32 0.13 -12.60
CA MET A 33 19.45 1.06 -12.67
C MET A 33 19.39 2.12 -11.58
N ARG A 34 18.19 2.66 -11.27
CA ARG A 34 18.02 3.61 -10.15
C ARG A 34 18.27 2.97 -8.78
N ILE A 35 17.87 1.71 -8.60
CA ILE A 35 18.12 0.96 -7.37
C ILE A 35 19.62 0.64 -7.21
N LEU A 36 20.33 0.38 -8.31
CA LEU A 36 21.78 0.17 -8.31
C LEU A 36 22.59 1.46 -8.08
N GLU A 37 22.09 2.62 -8.52
CA GLU A 37 22.72 3.92 -8.26
C GLU A 37 22.58 4.38 -6.80
N ASP A 38 21.54 3.94 -6.09
CA ASP A 38 21.26 4.31 -4.69
C ASP A 38 22.01 3.43 -3.66
N ALA A 39 22.59 2.31 -4.10
CA ALA A 39 23.29 1.35 -3.24
C ALA A 39 24.77 1.70 -3.03
N SER A 40 25.05 2.71 -2.21
CA SER A 40 26.33 2.83 -1.50
C SER A 40 26.36 1.87 -0.29
N HIS A 41 26.24 0.55 -0.54
CA HIS A 41 26.20 -0.49 0.50
C HIS A 41 27.36 -1.51 0.31
N PRO A 42 28.02 -1.96 1.39
CA PRO A 42 29.39 -2.49 1.37
C PRO A 42 29.52 -3.99 1.00
N LEU A 43 28.87 -4.44 -0.07
CA LEU A 43 29.04 -5.81 -0.58
C LEU A 43 29.89 -5.91 -1.87
N PHE A 44 30.61 -4.85 -2.23
CA PHE A 44 31.56 -4.88 -3.34
C PHE A 44 33.00 -4.74 -2.80
N PRO A 45 33.90 -5.70 -3.07
CA PRO A 45 35.31 -5.52 -2.75
C PRO A 45 35.87 -4.35 -3.59
N GLU A 46 36.67 -3.49 -2.95
CA GLU A 46 37.32 -2.32 -3.54
C GLU A 46 37.92 -2.64 -4.91
N TYR A 47 37.34 -2.10 -5.98
CA TYR A 47 37.96 -2.14 -7.30
C TYR A 47 38.99 -1.01 -7.38
N THR A 48 40.27 -1.35 -7.20
CA THR A 48 41.38 -0.48 -7.59
C THR A 48 41.27 -0.12 -9.07
N PRO A 49 41.39 1.17 -9.47
CA PRO A 49 41.31 1.55 -10.88
C PRO A 49 42.49 0.98 -11.66
N LEU A 50 42.22 0.21 -12.72
CA LEU A 50 43.25 -0.20 -13.68
C LEU A 50 43.64 1.00 -14.56
N PRO A 51 44.92 1.10 -14.96
CA PRO A 51 45.43 2.24 -15.72
C PRO A 51 44.80 2.33 -17.12
N PRO A 52 44.70 3.56 -17.68
CA PRO A 52 44.01 3.80 -18.94
C PRO A 52 44.76 3.13 -20.10
N GLY A 53 44.10 2.18 -20.79
CA GLY A 53 44.63 1.59 -22.02
C GLY A 53 44.22 0.16 -22.36
N ARG A 54 43.57 -0.60 -21.47
CA ARG A 54 43.06 -1.95 -21.81
C ARG A 54 41.53 -1.97 -21.88
N ARG A 55 40.99 -2.14 -23.09
CA ARG A 55 39.59 -2.54 -23.27
C ARG A 55 39.43 -3.98 -22.77
N LEU A 56 38.84 -4.15 -21.58
CA LEU A 56 38.27 -5.44 -21.21
C LEU A 56 37.03 -5.65 -22.09
N ASN A 57 37.07 -6.73 -22.87
CA ASN A 57 35.89 -7.26 -23.53
C ASN A 57 35.05 -7.90 -22.41
N VAL A 58 34.30 -7.08 -21.67
CA VAL A 58 33.36 -7.56 -20.66
C VAL A 58 32.23 -8.23 -21.42
N GLY A 59 32.41 -9.54 -21.62
CA GLY A 59 31.59 -10.34 -22.50
C GLY A 59 30.12 -10.29 -22.11
N LYS A 60 29.27 -10.45 -23.13
CA LYS A 60 27.82 -10.64 -23.05
C LYS A 60 27.35 -11.63 -21.96
N HIS A 61 28.25 -12.46 -21.44
CA HIS A 61 28.02 -13.42 -20.35
C HIS A 61 27.86 -12.78 -18.96
N PHE A 62 28.50 -11.64 -18.66
CA PHE A 62 28.34 -11.01 -17.34
C PHE A 62 26.96 -10.37 -17.19
N TYR A 63 26.49 -9.72 -18.27
CA TYR A 63 25.13 -9.23 -18.36
C TYR A 63 24.12 -10.38 -18.40
N SER A 64 24.39 -11.48 -19.11
CA SER A 64 23.47 -12.64 -19.13
C SER A 64 23.14 -13.21 -17.74
N GLY A 65 24.09 -13.25 -16.81
CA GLY A 65 23.84 -13.74 -15.45
C GLY A 65 23.07 -12.77 -14.57
N LEU A 66 23.44 -11.48 -14.62
CA LEU A 66 22.75 -10.40 -13.90
C LEU A 66 21.33 -10.17 -14.44
N TRP A 67 21.15 -10.28 -15.76
CA TRP A 67 19.86 -10.27 -16.43
C TRP A 67 19.02 -11.49 -16.06
N SER A 68 19.61 -12.69 -16.02
CA SER A 68 18.90 -13.88 -15.55
C SER A 68 18.46 -13.79 -14.08
N ILE A 69 19.17 -13.03 -13.24
CA ILE A 69 18.78 -12.78 -11.84
C ILE A 69 17.69 -11.69 -11.75
N LEU A 70 17.74 -10.67 -12.64
CA LEU A 70 16.75 -9.59 -12.70
C LEU A 70 15.45 -9.96 -13.42
N GLU A 71 15.43 -11.07 -14.17
CA GLU A 71 14.36 -11.45 -15.08
C GLU A 71 13.72 -12.81 -14.74
N MET A 72 13.92 -13.32 -13.52
CA MET A 72 13.12 -14.43 -13.00
C MET A 72 11.75 -13.92 -12.56
N GLN A 73 10.86 -13.73 -13.53
CA GLN A 73 9.43 -13.59 -13.22
C GLN A 73 8.98 -14.85 -12.48
N SER A 74 8.27 -14.66 -11.36
CA SER A 74 7.73 -15.76 -10.58
C SER A 74 6.89 -16.68 -11.46
N GLN A 75 7.08 -18.00 -11.31
CA GLN A 75 6.39 -19.02 -12.11
C GLN A 75 4.86 -18.95 -11.98
N VAL A 76 4.36 -18.41 -10.87
CA VAL A 76 2.93 -18.30 -10.59
C VAL A 76 2.35 -16.94 -10.97
N LYS A 77 3.18 -15.97 -11.41
CA LYS A 77 2.72 -14.62 -11.71
C LYS A 77 1.90 -14.60 -12.99
N HIS A 78 0.61 -14.35 -12.85
CA HIS A 78 -0.33 -14.24 -13.96
C HIS A 78 -1.28 -13.05 -13.74
N ASN A 79 -1.34 -12.16 -14.73
CA ASN A 79 -2.18 -10.97 -14.73
C ASN A 79 -2.03 -10.05 -13.49
N LEU A 80 -0.83 -9.96 -12.91
CA LEU A 80 -0.52 -9.02 -11.83
C LEU A 80 0.40 -7.91 -12.39
N HIS A 81 -0.15 -6.72 -12.56
CA HIS A 81 0.61 -5.57 -13.06
C HIS A 81 1.62 -5.06 -12.00
N PRO A 82 2.84 -4.60 -12.37
CA PRO A 82 3.83 -4.10 -11.41
C PRO A 82 3.34 -2.92 -10.57
N GLU A 83 2.50 -2.06 -11.14
CA GLU A 83 1.93 -0.95 -10.38
C GLU A 83 0.98 -1.47 -9.30
N SER A 84 0.14 -2.47 -9.61
CA SER A 84 -0.72 -3.11 -8.62
C SER A 84 0.11 -3.79 -7.52
N GLU A 85 1.18 -4.49 -7.88
CA GLU A 85 2.14 -5.08 -6.93
C GLU A 85 2.78 -4.02 -6.02
N ALA A 86 3.25 -2.90 -6.58
CA ALA A 86 3.84 -1.80 -5.81
C ALA A 86 2.83 -1.14 -4.87
N VAL A 87 1.58 -0.94 -5.31
CA VAL A 87 0.52 -0.37 -4.47
C VAL A 87 0.07 -1.34 -3.39
N ILE A 88 0.06 -2.66 -3.62
CA ILE A 88 -0.15 -3.65 -2.56
C ILE A 88 0.93 -3.52 -1.48
N ASN A 89 2.22 -3.39 -1.87
CA ASN A 89 3.31 -3.18 -0.91
C ASN A 89 3.14 -1.87 -0.11
N LYS A 90 2.73 -0.78 -0.77
CA LYS A 90 2.39 0.48 -0.11
C LYS A 90 1.23 0.30 0.89
N LEU A 91 0.17 -0.40 0.49
CA LEU A 91 -1.00 -0.64 1.32
C LEU A 91 -0.68 -1.51 2.55
N ILE A 92 0.21 -2.50 2.41
CA ILE A 92 0.75 -3.29 3.53
C ILE A 92 1.39 -2.36 4.57
N ASN A 93 2.26 -1.44 4.14
CA ASN A 93 2.90 -0.49 5.06
C ASN A 93 1.88 0.47 5.70
N ILE A 94 0.88 0.93 4.96
CA ILE A 94 -0.23 1.73 5.49
C ILE A 94 -0.99 0.97 6.58
N LYS A 95 -1.32 -0.31 6.36
CA LYS A 95 -2.04 -1.15 7.34
C LYS A 95 -1.22 -1.45 8.59
N LEU A 96 0.08 -1.67 8.44
CA LEU A 96 1.00 -1.81 9.58
C LEU A 96 1.11 -0.50 10.39
N THR A 97 1.16 0.64 9.71
CA THR A 97 1.16 1.97 10.35
C THR A 97 -0.17 2.22 11.08
N ALA A 98 -1.30 1.79 10.51
CA ALA A 98 -2.60 1.87 11.16
C ALA A 98 -2.65 1.00 12.42
N SER A 99 -2.13 -0.23 12.35
CA SER A 99 -2.00 -1.10 13.51
C SER A 99 -1.19 -0.44 14.63
N TYR A 100 -0.07 0.22 14.29
CA TYR A 100 0.76 0.89 15.28
C TYR A 100 0.08 2.14 15.87
N THR A 101 -0.67 2.89 15.06
CA THR A 101 -1.44 4.05 15.51
C THR A 101 -2.53 3.64 16.50
N TYR A 102 -3.30 2.58 16.20
CA TYR A 102 -4.31 2.06 17.11
C TYR A 102 -3.71 1.42 18.38
N LEU A 103 -2.50 0.86 18.30
CA LEU A 103 -1.78 0.41 19.49
C LEU A 103 -1.48 1.59 20.42
N SER A 104 -0.98 2.70 19.87
CA SER A 104 -0.73 3.93 20.64
C SER A 104 -2.01 4.47 21.28
N LEU A 105 -3.12 4.53 20.54
CA LEU A 105 -4.44 4.89 21.09
C LEU A 105 -4.88 3.97 22.23
N GLY A 106 -4.76 2.65 22.05
CA GLY A 106 -5.11 1.68 23.09
C GLY A 106 -4.31 1.89 24.37
N MET A 107 -3.01 2.15 24.25
CA MET A 107 -2.13 2.42 25.40
C MET A 107 -2.39 3.77 26.04
N PHE A 108 -2.84 4.77 25.29
CA PHE A 108 -3.26 6.06 25.84
C PHE A 108 -4.43 5.90 26.81
N PHE A 109 -5.46 5.14 26.46
CA PHE A 109 -6.64 4.93 27.32
C PHE A 109 -6.39 4.01 28.53
N ASP A 110 -5.29 3.24 28.52
CA ASP A 110 -4.87 2.36 29.61
C ASP A 110 -4.10 3.09 30.72
N ARG A 111 -3.65 4.33 30.48
CA ARG A 111 -2.95 5.14 31.48
C ARG A 111 -3.82 5.37 32.71
N ASP A 112 -3.19 5.45 33.88
CA ASP A 112 -3.87 5.68 35.16
C ASP A 112 -4.60 7.03 35.24
N ASP A 113 -4.12 8.03 34.50
CA ASP A 113 -4.72 9.36 34.43
C ASP A 113 -5.84 9.51 33.38
N VAL A 114 -6.10 8.47 32.59
CA VAL A 114 -7.24 8.38 31.65
C VAL A 114 -8.23 7.30 32.08
N ALA A 115 -7.75 6.08 32.33
CA ALA A 115 -8.45 4.96 32.96
C ALA A 115 -9.80 4.56 32.31
N LEU A 116 -9.83 4.46 30.98
CA LEU A 116 -11.00 4.00 30.19
C LEU A 116 -10.71 2.63 29.53
N PRO A 117 -10.88 1.53 30.27
CA PRO A 117 -10.41 0.20 29.84
C PRO A 117 -11.15 -0.36 28.62
N SER A 118 -12.42 -0.03 28.40
CA SER A 118 -13.15 -0.50 27.22
C SER A 118 -12.70 0.23 25.96
N PHE A 119 -12.41 1.53 26.05
CA PHE A 119 -11.72 2.27 24.98
C PHE A 119 -10.35 1.65 24.65
N SER A 120 -9.54 1.34 25.67
CA SER A 120 -8.25 0.67 25.46
C SER A 120 -8.44 -0.65 24.71
N SER A 121 -9.30 -1.53 25.22
CA SER A 121 -9.64 -2.82 24.61
C SER A 121 -10.15 -2.68 23.17
N TYR A 122 -11.00 -1.70 22.89
CA TYR A 122 -11.51 -1.40 21.55
C TYR A 122 -10.37 -1.08 20.57
N PHE A 123 -9.50 -0.12 20.92
CA PHE A 123 -8.40 0.27 20.03
C PHE A 123 -7.33 -0.81 19.88
N LEU A 124 -7.07 -1.61 20.92
CA LEU A 124 -6.20 -2.78 20.80
C LEU A 124 -6.78 -3.84 19.84
N LYS A 125 -8.11 -4.04 19.84
CA LYS A 125 -8.77 -4.91 18.85
C LYS A 125 -8.63 -4.34 17.43
N CYS A 126 -8.79 -3.02 17.26
CA CYS A 126 -8.54 -2.36 15.97
C CYS A 126 -7.09 -2.56 15.50
N SER A 127 -6.11 -2.41 16.40
CA SER A 127 -4.71 -2.65 16.10
C SER A 127 -4.45 -4.07 15.59
N VAL A 128 -5.04 -5.08 16.24
CA VAL A 128 -4.95 -6.48 15.81
C VAL A 128 -5.64 -6.69 14.46
N LYS A 129 -6.80 -6.07 14.23
CA LYS A 129 -7.54 -6.16 12.96
C LYS A 129 -6.72 -5.63 11.79
N GLU A 130 -6.14 -4.43 11.91
CA GLU A 130 -5.33 -3.83 10.85
C GLU A 130 -4.06 -4.65 10.56
N ARG A 131 -3.45 -5.26 11.58
CA ARG A 131 -2.31 -6.17 11.41
C ARG A 131 -2.69 -7.44 10.64
N LYS A 132 -3.84 -8.06 10.97
CA LYS A 132 -4.37 -9.20 10.21
C LYS A 132 -4.67 -8.84 8.75
N GLN A 133 -5.16 -7.63 8.50
CA GLN A 133 -5.36 -7.12 7.14
C GLN A 133 -4.03 -6.96 6.37
N ALA A 134 -2.97 -6.48 7.03
CA ALA A 134 -1.63 -6.45 6.44
C ALA A 134 -1.09 -7.86 6.14
N GLU A 135 -1.27 -8.81 7.04
CA GLU A 135 -0.90 -10.22 6.86
C GLU A 135 -1.67 -10.88 5.68
N SER A 136 -2.96 -10.56 5.54
CA SER A 136 -3.77 -11.01 4.39
C SER A 136 -3.22 -10.48 3.06
N LEU A 137 -2.85 -9.19 2.99
CA LEU A 137 -2.22 -8.60 1.81
C LEU A 137 -0.85 -9.21 1.49
N LEU A 138 -0.04 -9.50 2.51
CA LEU A 138 1.24 -10.19 2.35
C LEU A 138 1.04 -11.60 1.75
N GLY A 139 0.08 -12.35 2.29
CA GLY A 139 -0.29 -13.66 1.75
C GLY A 139 -0.78 -13.57 0.30
N TYR A 140 -1.62 -12.58 0.00
CA TYR A 140 -2.13 -12.34 -1.34
C TYR A 140 -1.02 -11.99 -2.35
N GLN A 141 -0.09 -11.11 -1.98
CA GLN A 141 1.04 -10.72 -2.83
C GLN A 141 1.86 -11.95 -3.23
N ASN A 142 2.22 -12.80 -2.25
CA ASN A 142 2.95 -14.04 -2.51
C ASN A 142 2.16 -15.00 -3.39
N MET A 143 0.85 -15.17 -3.14
CA MET A 143 -0.03 -16.05 -3.91
C MET A 143 -0.09 -15.63 -5.38
N ARG A 144 -0.10 -14.33 -5.68
CA ARG A 144 -0.10 -13.81 -7.06
C ARG A 144 1.31 -13.74 -7.69
N GLY A 145 2.35 -14.20 -6.99
CA GLY A 145 3.73 -14.19 -7.46
C GLY A 145 4.39 -12.82 -7.44
N GLY A 146 3.86 -11.87 -6.67
CA GLY A 146 4.49 -10.59 -6.39
C GLY A 146 5.59 -10.69 -5.33
N LEU A 147 6.47 -9.71 -5.30
CA LEU A 147 7.54 -9.57 -4.32
C LEU A 147 7.13 -8.61 -3.22
N ILE A 148 7.30 -9.06 -1.97
CA ILE A 148 7.05 -8.24 -0.79
C ILE A 148 8.25 -7.33 -0.56
N LEU A 149 8.00 -6.02 -0.52
CA LEU A 149 8.99 -5.00 -0.17
C LEU A 149 8.52 -4.27 1.09
N LEU A 150 8.99 -4.73 2.26
CA LEU A 150 8.67 -4.09 3.54
C LEU A 150 9.45 -2.78 3.68
N GLN A 151 8.77 -1.78 4.22
CA GLN A 151 9.34 -0.46 4.51
C GLN A 151 9.22 -0.15 6.00
N THR A 152 9.98 0.85 6.46
CA THR A 152 9.90 1.37 7.83
C THR A 152 8.46 1.73 8.19
N ILE A 153 8.04 1.33 9.40
CA ILE A 153 6.77 1.74 9.97
C ILE A 153 7.04 3.03 10.74
N ALA A 154 6.51 4.15 10.25
CA ALA A 154 6.68 5.44 10.91
C ALA A 154 5.93 5.45 12.26
N LYS A 155 6.46 6.20 13.22
CA LYS A 155 5.71 6.48 14.45
C LYS A 155 4.39 7.20 14.13
N PRO A 156 3.35 7.04 14.96
CA PRO A 156 2.10 7.77 14.77
C PRO A 156 2.35 9.28 14.68
N SER A 157 1.67 9.95 13.76
CA SER A 157 1.84 11.40 13.55
C SER A 157 1.26 12.23 14.71
N ARG A 158 0.38 11.62 15.50
CA ARG A 158 -0.34 12.25 16.60
C ARG A 158 -0.23 11.39 17.86
N GLU A 159 0.15 12.03 18.96
CA GLU A 159 0.31 11.41 20.29
C GLU A 159 -0.46 12.18 21.38
N ASP A 160 -1.02 13.36 21.06
CA ASP A 160 -1.74 14.28 21.96
C ASP A 160 -3.26 14.06 21.90
N TRP A 161 -3.69 12.83 22.14
CA TRP A 161 -5.10 12.50 22.32
C TRP A 161 -5.63 13.16 23.59
N LYS A 162 -6.82 13.77 23.51
CA LYS A 162 -7.41 14.49 24.65
C LYS A 162 -8.41 13.65 25.42
N ASP A 163 -9.40 13.15 24.71
CA ASP A 163 -10.58 12.50 25.27
C ASP A 163 -11.14 11.44 24.31
N GLY A 164 -12.20 10.76 24.72
CA GLY A 164 -12.82 9.68 23.93
C GLY A 164 -13.41 10.20 22.62
N LEU A 165 -14.00 11.39 22.63
CA LEU A 165 -14.60 11.99 21.43
C LEU A 165 -13.55 12.36 20.38
N ASP A 166 -12.43 12.95 20.81
CA ASP A 166 -11.29 13.30 19.95
C ASP A 166 -10.67 12.05 19.33
N ALA A 167 -10.46 10.99 20.11
CA ALA A 167 -9.93 9.71 19.62
C ALA A 167 -10.86 9.04 18.59
N MET A 168 -12.17 9.02 18.84
CA MET A 168 -13.15 8.45 17.91
C MET A 168 -13.28 9.27 16.62
N THR A 169 -13.23 10.60 16.73
CA THR A 169 -13.27 11.51 15.57
C THR A 169 -12.03 11.34 14.69
N PHE A 170 -10.85 11.29 15.31
CA PHE A 170 -9.62 10.96 14.58
C PHE A 170 -9.73 9.61 13.88
N SER A 171 -10.18 8.58 14.61
CA SER A 171 -10.28 7.21 14.08
C SER A 171 -11.26 7.12 12.91
N LEU A 172 -12.36 7.88 12.94
CA LEU A 172 -13.30 7.97 11.82
C LEU A 172 -12.63 8.53 10.55
N GLU A 173 -11.93 9.66 10.67
CA GLU A 173 -11.23 10.25 9.52
C GLU A 173 -10.07 9.37 9.06
N TYR A 174 -9.39 8.72 10.00
CA TYR A 174 -8.32 7.78 9.68
C TYR A 174 -8.85 6.57 8.91
N GLN A 175 -9.97 5.97 9.34
CA GLN A 175 -10.59 4.86 8.63
C GLN A 175 -11.07 5.24 7.23
N LYS A 176 -11.59 6.46 7.04
CA LYS A 176 -11.94 6.98 5.70
C LYS A 176 -10.70 7.09 4.80
N SER A 177 -9.57 7.55 5.33
CA SER A 177 -8.29 7.61 4.59
C SER A 177 -7.76 6.22 4.22
N LEU A 178 -7.88 5.24 5.12
CA LEU A 178 -7.54 3.84 4.83
C LEU A 178 -8.43 3.26 3.73
N ASN A 179 -9.75 3.53 3.80
CA ASN A 179 -10.69 3.11 2.77
C ASN A 179 -10.40 3.77 1.42
N GLN A 180 -10.02 5.05 1.40
CA GLN A 180 -9.62 5.73 0.17
C GLN A 180 -8.41 5.05 -0.50
N SER A 181 -7.42 4.62 0.29
CA SER A 181 -6.26 3.88 -0.21
C SER A 181 -6.65 2.51 -0.81
N LEU A 182 -7.67 1.85 -0.25
CA LEU A 182 -8.22 0.60 -0.78
C LEU A 182 -8.97 0.83 -2.11
N LEU A 183 -9.77 1.89 -2.19
CA LEU A 183 -10.51 2.26 -3.41
C LEU A 183 -9.56 2.64 -4.55
N GLU A 184 -8.45 3.32 -4.25
CA GLU A 184 -7.41 3.61 -5.23
C GLU A 184 -6.77 2.34 -5.81
N LEU A 185 -6.46 1.35 -4.96
CA LEU A 185 -5.94 0.06 -5.40
C LEU A 185 -6.99 -0.71 -6.22
N HIS A 186 -8.25 -0.70 -5.80
CA HIS A 186 -9.35 -1.34 -6.53
C HIS A 186 -9.53 -0.73 -7.92
N HIS A 187 -9.57 0.59 -8.02
CA HIS A 187 -9.64 1.30 -9.30
C HIS A 187 -8.44 0.99 -10.20
N MET A 188 -7.22 0.91 -9.63
CA MET A 188 -6.03 0.51 -10.37
C MET A 188 -6.10 -0.94 -10.87
N ALA A 189 -6.58 -1.86 -10.04
CA ALA A 189 -6.80 -3.25 -10.43
C ALA A 189 -7.78 -3.36 -11.59
N ASN A 190 -8.88 -2.60 -11.53
CA ASN A 190 -9.88 -2.55 -12.60
C ASN A 190 -9.29 -1.99 -13.91
N ASN A 191 -8.48 -0.92 -13.84
CA ASN A 191 -7.81 -0.35 -15.02
C ASN A 191 -6.82 -1.32 -15.67
N HIS A 192 -6.17 -2.17 -14.88
CA HIS A 192 -5.28 -3.23 -15.36
C HIS A 192 -6.03 -4.53 -15.68
N THR A 193 -7.36 -4.54 -15.64
CA THR A 193 -8.21 -5.72 -15.90
C THR A 193 -7.82 -6.93 -15.03
N ASP A 194 -7.58 -6.69 -13.73
CA ASP A 194 -7.32 -7.74 -12.73
C ASP A 194 -8.57 -8.00 -11.86
N PRO A 195 -9.52 -8.84 -12.34
CA PRO A 195 -10.76 -9.11 -11.61
C PRO A 195 -10.51 -9.85 -10.30
N HIS A 196 -9.45 -10.63 -10.19
CA HIS A 196 -9.13 -11.39 -8.98
C HIS A 196 -8.70 -10.44 -7.85
N LEU A 197 -7.94 -9.40 -8.17
CA LEU A 197 -7.59 -8.37 -7.18
C LEU A 197 -8.80 -7.52 -6.78
N CYS A 198 -9.68 -7.17 -7.72
CA CYS A 198 -10.93 -6.49 -7.39
C CYS A 198 -11.78 -7.31 -6.40
N ASP A 199 -12.04 -8.58 -6.74
CA ASP A 199 -12.84 -9.50 -5.91
C ASP A 199 -12.24 -9.70 -4.52
N PHE A 200 -10.92 -9.90 -4.43
CA PHE A 200 -10.21 -10.01 -3.15
C PHE A 200 -10.41 -8.78 -2.26
N LEU A 201 -10.33 -7.57 -2.83
CA LEU A 201 -10.52 -6.33 -2.07
C LEU A 201 -11.98 -6.16 -1.62
N GLU A 202 -12.92 -6.48 -2.50
CA GLU A 202 -14.36 -6.42 -2.23
C GLU A 202 -14.75 -7.36 -1.07
N GLN A 203 -14.30 -8.61 -1.12
CA GLN A 203 -14.66 -9.64 -0.14
C GLN A 203 -14.04 -9.39 1.23
N HIS A 204 -12.76 -8.96 1.29
CA HIS A 204 -12.01 -8.96 2.55
C HIS A 204 -11.81 -7.58 3.18
N PHE A 205 -12.00 -6.48 2.44
CA PHE A 205 -11.62 -5.15 2.91
C PHE A 205 -12.73 -4.11 2.78
N LEU A 206 -13.44 -4.06 1.66
CA LEU A 206 -14.40 -2.98 1.41
C LEU A 206 -15.62 -3.07 2.34
N SER A 207 -16.23 -4.24 2.54
CA SER A 207 -17.34 -4.38 3.49
C SER A 207 -16.92 -3.98 4.91
N ASP A 208 -15.81 -4.56 5.37
CA ASP A 208 -15.20 -4.30 6.67
C ASP A 208 -14.91 -2.81 6.92
N SER A 209 -14.51 -2.08 5.87
CA SER A 209 -14.20 -0.65 5.97
C SER A 209 -15.46 0.18 6.12
N HIS A 210 -16.52 -0.12 5.38
CA HIS A 210 -17.80 0.60 5.49
C HIS A 210 -18.47 0.34 6.84
N ASP A 211 -18.42 -0.90 7.35
CA ASP A 211 -18.93 -1.24 8.68
C ASP A 211 -18.18 -0.49 9.79
N ALA A 212 -16.85 -0.43 9.71
CA ALA A 212 -16.03 0.33 10.65
C ALA A 212 -16.32 1.83 10.60
N ILE A 213 -16.43 2.42 9.41
CA ILE A 213 -16.77 3.85 9.24
C ILE A 213 -18.14 4.16 9.83
N LYS A 214 -19.14 3.28 9.60
CA LYS A 214 -20.48 3.46 10.15
C LYS A 214 -20.47 3.39 11.68
N GLN A 215 -19.80 2.38 12.24
CA GLN A 215 -19.69 2.19 13.69
C GLN A 215 -19.00 3.38 14.36
N LEU A 216 -17.88 3.86 13.80
CA LEU A 216 -17.18 5.05 14.31
C LEU A 216 -18.04 6.31 14.21
N GLY A 217 -18.80 6.47 13.12
CA GLY A 217 -19.75 7.57 12.98
C GLY A 217 -20.84 7.55 14.06
N ASP A 218 -21.38 6.38 14.39
CA ASP A 218 -22.36 6.21 15.46
C ASP A 218 -21.78 6.52 16.84
N TYR A 219 -20.52 6.12 17.08
CA TYR A 219 -19.79 6.43 18.30
C TYR A 219 -19.55 7.94 18.45
N VAL A 220 -19.05 8.61 17.42
CA VAL A 220 -18.87 10.08 17.42
C VAL A 220 -20.20 10.78 17.68
N GLY A 221 -21.28 10.39 16.99
CA GLY A 221 -22.59 10.99 17.20
C GLY A 221 -23.14 10.78 18.61
N SER A 222 -22.91 9.61 19.20
CA SER A 222 -23.38 9.26 20.54
C SER A 222 -22.57 9.98 21.62
N LEU A 223 -21.23 9.94 21.53
CA LEU A 223 -20.35 10.68 22.42
C LEU A 223 -20.65 12.18 22.38
N THR A 224 -20.78 12.77 21.19
CA THR A 224 -21.13 14.19 21.04
C THR A 224 -22.39 14.55 21.81
N ARG A 225 -23.44 13.72 21.75
CA ARG A 225 -24.69 13.95 22.50
C ARG A 225 -24.49 13.79 24.01
N LEU A 226 -23.73 12.80 24.45
CA LEU A 226 -23.45 12.54 25.87
C LEU A 226 -22.58 13.63 26.50
N THR A 227 -21.64 14.20 25.74
CA THR A 227 -20.68 15.21 26.20
C THR A 227 -21.11 16.65 25.90
N SER A 228 -22.27 16.86 25.27
CA SER A 228 -22.80 18.19 24.89
C SER A 228 -22.98 19.16 26.06
N SER A 229 -23.15 18.66 27.30
CA SER A 229 -23.26 19.50 28.50
C SER A 229 -21.97 19.45 29.30
N ALA A 230 -21.34 20.61 29.51
CA ALA A 230 -20.06 20.75 30.22
C ALA A 230 -20.10 20.18 31.65
N ALA A 231 -21.27 20.12 32.30
CA ALA A 231 -21.42 19.55 33.64
C ALA A 231 -21.33 18.01 33.66
N ASN A 232 -21.56 17.34 32.52
CA ASN A 232 -21.68 15.88 32.44
C ASN A 232 -20.66 15.25 31.48
N GLY A 233 -19.71 16.02 30.93
CA GLY A 233 -18.77 15.52 29.90
C GLY A 233 -18.00 14.27 30.34
N SER A 234 -17.35 14.32 31.50
CA SER A 234 -16.59 13.18 32.06
C SER A 234 -17.48 11.99 32.40
N MET A 235 -18.69 12.23 32.93
CA MET A 235 -19.67 11.18 33.21
C MET A 235 -20.15 10.52 31.90
N GLY A 236 -20.34 11.31 30.84
CA GLY A 236 -20.76 10.83 29.53
C GLY A 236 -19.75 9.86 28.91
N GLU A 237 -18.46 10.20 28.96
CA GLU A 237 -17.39 9.31 28.48
C GLU A 237 -17.28 8.03 29.30
N TYR A 238 -17.38 8.13 30.63
CA TYR A 238 -17.38 6.97 31.51
C TYR A 238 -18.56 6.03 31.21
N LEU A 239 -19.77 6.57 31.05
CA LEU A 239 -20.95 5.76 30.71
C LEU A 239 -20.82 5.12 29.32
N PHE A 240 -20.21 5.83 28.36
CA PHE A 240 -19.95 5.29 27.03
C PHE A 240 -18.97 4.11 27.09
N ASP A 241 -17.86 4.25 27.83
CA ASP A 241 -16.89 3.18 28.10
C ASP A 241 -17.56 1.94 28.70
N LYS A 242 -18.51 2.11 29.63
CA LYS A 242 -19.15 0.97 30.32
C LYS A 242 -20.29 0.31 29.56
N HIS A 243 -21.02 1.06 28.74
CA HIS A 243 -22.28 0.58 28.16
C HIS A 243 -22.27 0.45 26.64
N THR A 244 -21.23 0.93 25.94
CA THR A 244 -21.18 0.91 24.47
C THR A 244 -19.98 0.15 23.91
N LEU A 245 -18.79 0.30 24.49
CA LEU A 245 -17.55 -0.36 24.05
C LEU A 245 -17.30 -1.68 24.80
#